data_AF-A0A7Z9L9B9-F1
#
_entry.id   AF-A0A7Z9L9B9-F1
#
_cell.length_a   1.000
_cell.length_b   1.000
_cell.length_c   1.000
_cell.angle_alpha   90.00
_cell.angle_beta   90.00
_cell.angle_gamma   90.00
#
_symmetry.space_group_name_H-M   'P 1'
#
loop_
_entity.id
_entity.type
_entity.pdbx_description
1 polymer ?
#
loop_
_entity_poly.entity_id
_entity_poly.type
_entity_poly.pdbx_seq_one_letter_code
_entity_poly.pdbx_strand_id
1 'polypeptide(L)'
;MRRSILLLLAFLSTSAWQSTTTAEDFWPGWLGPERNGWVKGFTPPARWPAELSKGWQLEVGTGYGSPLVADGLVYLHTRQGEDEVAWCLDLETGAVKWRKSYAAPFKIGGGGEYHGKGPKSSPVLADGRLFTMSISGYSLPG
;
A
#
# COMPACT_ATOMS: atom_id res chain seq x y z
N MET A 1 -2.96 65.41 -8.25
CA MET A 1 -4.12 64.52 -7.98
C MET A 1 -3.60 63.16 -7.55
N ARG A 2 -3.65 62.85 -6.25
CA ARG A 2 -3.15 61.59 -5.65
C ARG A 2 -4.27 60.55 -5.71
N ARG A 3 -4.03 59.40 -6.37
CA ARG A 3 -4.87 58.21 -6.25
C ARG A 3 -4.12 57.20 -5.38
N SER A 4 -4.51 57.11 -4.11
CA SER A 4 -4.02 56.08 -3.19
C SER A 4 -4.82 54.81 -3.41
N ILE A 5 -4.16 53.74 -3.89
CA ILE A 5 -4.74 52.40 -4.00
C ILE A 5 -4.36 51.66 -2.71
N LEU A 6 -5.34 51.36 -1.86
CA LEU A 6 -5.19 50.47 -0.71
C LEU A 6 -5.23 49.02 -1.21
N LEU A 7 -4.09 48.35 -1.17
CA LEU A 7 -3.98 46.90 -1.35
C LEU A 7 -4.28 46.20 -0.02
N LEU A 8 -5.47 45.60 0.08
CA LEU A 8 -5.82 44.65 1.15
C LEU A 8 -5.17 43.30 0.83
N LEU A 9 -4.08 42.97 1.55
CA LEU A 9 -3.48 41.64 1.55
C LEU A 9 -4.34 40.71 2.41
N ALA A 10 -5.18 39.89 1.76
CA ALA A 10 -5.85 38.77 2.41
C ALA A 10 -4.82 37.67 2.68
N PHE A 11 -4.44 37.49 3.94
CA PHE A 11 -3.69 36.31 4.39
C PHE A 11 -4.62 35.09 4.32
N LEU A 12 -4.52 34.31 3.23
CA LEU A 12 -5.05 32.95 3.22
C LEU A 12 -4.16 32.10 4.13
N SER A 13 -4.60 31.89 5.37
CA SER A 13 -4.02 30.85 6.23
C SER A 13 -4.27 29.50 5.58
N THR A 14 -3.27 28.98 4.87
CA THR A 14 -3.23 27.59 4.43
C THR A 14 -3.09 26.73 5.69
N SER A 15 -4.21 26.26 6.22
CA SER A 15 -4.19 25.20 7.23
C SER A 15 -3.67 23.95 6.53
N ALA A 16 -2.38 23.68 6.66
CA ALA A 16 -1.80 22.42 6.25
C ALA A 16 -2.41 21.35 7.15
N TRP A 17 -3.25 20.48 6.58
CA TRP A 17 -3.57 19.22 7.22
C TRP A 17 -2.30 18.39 7.26
N GLN A 18 -1.53 18.53 8.34
CA GLN A 18 -0.51 17.56 8.69
C GLN A 18 -1.25 16.28 9.08
N SER A 19 -1.31 15.31 8.18
CA SER A 19 -1.61 13.93 8.56
C SER A 19 -0.44 13.43 9.40
N THR A 20 -0.57 13.51 10.72
CA THR A 20 0.28 12.76 11.63
C THR A 20 -0.12 11.29 11.53
N THR A 21 0.41 10.58 10.55
CA THR A 21 0.46 9.12 10.59
C THR A 21 1.29 8.77 11.81
N THR A 22 0.66 8.24 12.85
CA THR A 22 1.38 7.61 13.95
C THR A 22 2.19 6.47 13.35
N ALA A 23 3.51 6.51 13.55
CA ALA A 23 4.46 5.53 13.02
C ALA A 23 4.14 4.07 13.45
N GLU A 24 3.23 3.89 14.40
CA GLU A 24 2.75 2.60 14.92
C GLU A 24 2.29 1.64 13.81
N ASP A 25 1.59 2.13 12.77
CA ASP A 25 1.02 1.27 11.71
C ASP A 25 1.59 1.54 10.31
N PHE A 26 2.83 2.02 10.23
CA PHE A 26 3.48 2.26 8.93
C PHE A 26 4.47 1.15 8.56
N TRP A 27 4.15 0.42 7.48
CA TRP A 27 5.00 -0.61 6.90
C TRP A 27 5.01 -0.49 5.36
N PRO A 28 5.94 0.28 4.77
CA PRO A 28 5.89 0.66 3.35
C PRO A 28 6.18 -0.46 2.34
N GLY A 29 6.48 -1.68 2.80
CA GLY A 29 6.73 -2.83 1.93
C GLY A 29 7.85 -3.72 2.46
N TRP A 30 8.58 -4.39 1.54
CA TRP A 30 9.61 -5.38 1.89
C TRP A 30 10.59 -4.87 2.95
N LEU A 31 10.68 -5.62 4.06
CA LEU A 31 11.52 -5.36 5.24
C LEU A 31 11.21 -4.05 6.00
N GLY A 32 10.04 -3.47 5.79
CA GLY A 32 9.53 -2.36 6.61
C GLY A 32 10.22 -1.01 6.35
N PRO A 33 9.97 0.00 7.20
CA PRO A 33 10.43 1.38 6.98
C PRO A 33 11.94 1.53 6.82
N GLU A 34 12.70 0.77 7.61
CA GLU A 34 14.16 0.81 7.62
C GLU A 34 14.80 -0.28 6.75
N ARG A 35 14.00 -1.08 6.04
CA ARG A 35 14.47 -2.18 5.19
C ARG A 35 15.33 -3.23 5.91
N ASN A 36 15.08 -3.43 7.20
CA ASN A 36 15.81 -4.38 8.06
C ASN A 36 14.92 -5.52 8.62
N GLY A 37 13.61 -5.50 8.37
CA GLY A 37 12.67 -6.51 8.85
C GLY A 37 12.36 -6.39 10.34
N TRP A 38 12.70 -5.27 10.98
CA TRP A 38 12.48 -5.06 12.41
C TRP A 38 11.24 -4.21 12.68
N VAL A 39 10.49 -4.56 13.73
CA VAL A 39 9.33 -3.81 14.22
C VAL A 39 9.76 -2.99 15.45
N LYS A 40 9.60 -1.67 15.39
CA LYS A 40 9.87 -0.78 16.54
C LYS A 40 8.72 -0.86 17.55
N GLY A 41 9.02 -0.68 18.83
CA GLY A 41 8.00 -0.65 19.89
C GLY A 41 7.39 -2.01 20.26
N PHE A 42 7.63 -3.06 19.47
CA PHE A 42 7.17 -4.41 19.80
C PHE A 42 8.06 -5.05 20.86
N THR A 43 7.47 -5.36 22.01
CA THR A 43 8.14 -6.18 23.04
C THR A 43 7.64 -7.62 22.91
N PRO A 44 8.47 -8.55 22.41
CA PRO A 44 8.06 -9.95 22.32
C PRO A 44 7.76 -10.50 23.72
N PRO A 45 6.72 -11.34 23.87
CA PRO A 45 6.47 -11.98 25.15
C PRO A 45 7.64 -12.91 25.50
N ALA A 46 7.92 -13.07 26.79
CA ALA A 46 8.95 -14.00 27.27
C ALA A 46 8.67 -15.45 26.81
N ARG A 47 7.40 -15.78 26.57
CA ARG A 47 6.96 -17.03 25.98
C ARG A 47 5.77 -16.78 25.05
N TRP A 48 5.89 -17.22 23.81
CA TRP A 48 4.76 -17.23 22.88
C TRP A 48 3.72 -18.27 23.31
N PRO A 49 2.42 -18.00 23.11
CA PRO A 49 1.39 -19.01 23.34
C PRO A 49 1.59 -20.19 22.39
N ALA A 50 1.10 -21.37 22.79
CA ALA A 50 1.18 -22.57 21.96
C ALA A 50 0.40 -22.41 20.64
N GLU A 51 -0.66 -21.59 20.66
CA GLU A 51 -1.51 -21.29 19.52
C GLU A 51 -1.80 -19.78 19.47
N LEU A 52 -1.91 -19.23 18.26
CA LEU A 52 -2.30 -17.84 18.02
C LEU A 52 -3.74 -17.82 17.49
N SER A 53 -4.53 -16.86 17.96
CA SER A 53 -5.84 -16.57 17.35
C SER A 53 -5.62 -15.86 16.02
N LYS A 54 -6.29 -16.36 14.97
CA LYS A 54 -6.31 -15.70 13.67
C LYS A 54 -7.20 -14.46 13.77
N GLY A 55 -6.66 -13.27 13.49
CA GLY A 55 -7.45 -12.03 13.43
C GLY A 55 -8.45 -12.06 12.27
N TRP A 56 -7.95 -12.12 11.04
CA TRP A 56 -8.75 -12.28 9.84
C TRP A 56 -7.94 -12.93 8.72
N GLN A 57 -8.63 -13.37 7.66
CA GLN A 57 -8.01 -13.93 6.46
C GLN A 57 -8.87 -13.61 5.25
N LEU A 58 -8.22 -13.21 4.15
CA LEU A 58 -8.87 -12.93 2.88
C LEU A 58 -8.06 -13.54 1.74
N GLU A 59 -8.73 -14.24 0.81
CA GLU A 59 -8.10 -14.72 -0.41
C GLU A 59 -8.03 -13.58 -1.44
N VAL A 60 -6.81 -13.17 -1.79
CA VAL A 60 -6.55 -12.00 -2.66
C VAL A 60 -5.98 -12.37 -4.03
N GLY A 61 -5.77 -13.66 -4.31
CA GLY A 61 -5.13 -14.15 -5.53
C GLY A 61 -3.61 -14.32 -5.39
N THR A 62 -2.90 -14.28 -6.51
CA THR A 62 -1.48 -14.63 -6.60
C THR A 62 -0.57 -13.42 -6.76
N GLY A 63 0.64 -13.45 -6.20
CA GLY A 63 1.61 -12.35 -6.30
C GLY A 63 2.80 -12.57 -5.38
N TYR A 64 3.88 -11.81 -5.60
CA TYR A 64 5.10 -11.86 -4.78
C TYR A 64 5.34 -10.56 -4.01
N GLY A 65 4.57 -9.50 -4.30
CA GLY A 65 4.67 -8.23 -3.60
C GLY A 65 4.31 -8.37 -2.12
N SER A 66 5.07 -7.71 -1.26
CA SER A 66 4.72 -7.56 0.15
C SER A 66 3.55 -6.58 0.31
N PRO A 67 2.68 -6.78 1.32
CA PRO A 67 1.70 -5.76 1.68
C PRO A 67 2.39 -4.46 2.09
N LEU A 68 1.74 -3.34 1.77
CA LEU A 68 2.03 -2.03 2.33
C LEU A 68 0.96 -1.73 3.38
N VAL A 69 1.37 -1.26 4.56
CA VAL A 69 0.46 -0.79 5.62
C VAL A 69 0.71 0.69 5.85
N ALA A 70 -0.35 1.49 5.82
CA ALA A 70 -0.33 2.91 6.16
C ALA A 70 -1.73 3.35 6.58
N ASP A 71 -1.81 4.20 7.61
CA ASP A 71 -3.05 4.84 8.06
C ASP A 71 -4.20 3.85 8.35
N GLY A 72 -3.88 2.71 8.99
CA GLY A 72 -4.86 1.67 9.30
C GLY A 72 -5.37 0.88 8.09
N LEU A 73 -4.69 0.98 6.95
CA LEU A 73 -5.07 0.34 5.69
C LEU A 73 -3.95 -0.58 5.19
N VAL A 74 -4.35 -1.71 4.60
CA VAL A 74 -3.46 -2.67 3.95
C VAL A 74 -3.66 -2.60 2.44
N TYR A 75 -2.57 -2.37 1.72
CA TYR A 75 -2.55 -2.31 0.26
C TYR A 75 -1.78 -3.48 -0.33
N LEU A 76 -2.36 -4.11 -1.34
CA LEU A 76 -1.81 -5.28 -2.03
C LEU A 76 -1.93 -5.10 -3.54
N HIS A 77 -0.99 -5.70 -4.27
CA HIS A 77 -1.07 -5.86 -5.72
C HIS A 77 -0.92 -7.34 -6.07
N THR A 78 -1.98 -7.92 -6.62
CA THR A 78 -2.08 -9.36 -6.87
C THR A 78 -2.66 -9.62 -8.26
N ARG A 79 -2.85 -10.90 -8.59
CA ARG A 79 -3.47 -11.39 -9.82
C ARG A 79 -4.60 -12.35 -9.52
N GLN A 80 -5.71 -12.17 -10.24
CA GLN A 80 -6.84 -13.11 -10.29
C GLN A 80 -7.14 -13.41 -11.77
N GLY A 81 -6.81 -14.62 -12.23
CA GLY A 81 -6.90 -14.98 -13.65
C GLY A 81 -5.97 -14.13 -14.52
N GLU A 82 -6.53 -13.47 -15.53
CA GLU A 82 -5.79 -12.59 -16.45
C GLU A 82 -5.77 -11.12 -16.00
N ASP A 83 -6.38 -10.82 -14.84
CA ASP A 83 -6.42 -9.47 -14.29
C ASP A 83 -5.40 -9.28 -13.17
N GLU A 84 -4.81 -8.10 -13.13
CA GLU A 84 -4.08 -7.62 -11.96
C GLU A 84 -5.01 -6.74 -11.11
N VAL A 85 -4.87 -6.86 -9.79
CA VAL A 85 -5.82 -6.33 -8.82
C VAL A 85 -5.07 -5.57 -7.75
N ALA A 86 -5.40 -4.29 -7.60
CA ALA A 86 -5.02 -3.47 -6.47
C ALA A 86 -6.12 -3.56 -5.39
N TRP A 87 -5.71 -3.78 -4.15
CA TRP A 87 -6.59 -3.88 -2.99
C TRP A 87 -6.28 -2.78 -1.99
N CYS A 88 -7.32 -2.32 -1.30
CA CYS A 88 -7.21 -1.64 -0.03
C CYS A 88 -8.17 -2.29 0.96
N LEU A 89 -7.61 -2.75 2.07
CA LEU A 89 -8.31 -3.42 3.14
C LEU A 89 -8.17 -2.61 4.42
N ASP A 90 -9.16 -2.72 5.28
CA ASP A 90 -9.07 -2.30 6.67
C ASP A 90 -8.09 -3.21 7.43
N LEU A 91 -7.11 -2.63 8.14
CA LEU A 91 -6.08 -3.40 8.85
C LEU A 91 -6.65 -4.23 10.00
N GLU A 92 -7.63 -3.70 10.74
CA GLU A 92 -8.19 -4.36 11.93
C GLU A 92 -9.14 -5.50 11.56
N THR A 93 -9.98 -5.27 10.54
CA THR A 93 -11.09 -6.18 10.21
C THR A 93 -10.85 -7.03 8.97
N GLY A 94 -9.91 -6.66 8.11
CA GLY A 94 -9.72 -7.27 6.79
C GLY A 94 -10.81 -6.91 5.77
N ALA A 95 -11.73 -6.00 6.11
CA ALA A 95 -12.81 -5.58 5.23
C ALA A 95 -12.26 -4.86 3.99
N VAL A 96 -12.76 -5.22 2.81
CA VAL A 96 -12.38 -4.56 1.54
C VAL A 96 -12.93 -3.13 1.53
N LYS A 97 -12.06 -2.12 1.60
CA LYS A 97 -12.44 -0.71 1.43
C LYS A 97 -12.62 -0.36 -0.03
N TRP A 98 -11.69 -0.83 -0.88
CA TRP A 98 -11.85 -0.78 -2.32
C TRP A 98 -11.02 -1.87 -3.00
N ARG A 99 -11.42 -2.21 -4.23
CA ARG A 99 -10.76 -3.16 -5.11
C ARG A 99 -10.80 -2.59 -6.53
N LYS A 100 -9.64 -2.47 -7.18
CA LYS A 100 -9.53 -2.06 -8.58
C LYS A 100 -8.83 -3.16 -9.36
N SER A 101 -9.43 -3.61 -10.46
CA SER A 101 -8.83 -4.60 -11.34
C SER A 101 -8.68 -4.05 -12.75
N TYR A 102 -7.64 -4.52 -13.44
CA TYR A 102 -7.40 -4.22 -14.85
C TYR A 102 -6.89 -5.46 -15.58
N ALA A 103 -7.29 -5.58 -16.85
CA ALA A 103 -6.82 -6.65 -17.71
C ALA A 103 -5.30 -6.54 -17.89
N ALA A 104 -4.60 -7.61 -17.53
CA ALA A 104 -3.15 -7.70 -17.65
C ALA A 104 -2.78 -9.10 -18.19
N PRO A 105 -3.20 -9.45 -19.42
CA PRO A 105 -2.90 -10.76 -19.98
C PRO A 105 -1.38 -10.96 -20.04
N PHE A 106 -0.90 -12.04 -19.44
CA PHE A 106 0.54 -12.32 -19.36
C PHE A 106 0.84 -13.76 -19.71
N LYS A 107 1.75 -13.92 -20.68
CA LYS A 107 2.34 -15.22 -21.04
C LYS A 107 3.74 -15.28 -20.46
N ILE A 108 3.97 -16.29 -19.63
CA ILE A 108 5.28 -16.57 -19.05
C ILE A 108 6.25 -16.94 -20.18
N GLY A 109 7.43 -16.33 -20.19
CA GLY A 109 8.54 -16.69 -21.05
C GLY A 109 9.38 -17.84 -20.46
N GLY A 110 10.14 -18.52 -21.32
CA GLY A 110 10.84 -19.76 -20.95
C GLY A 110 11.75 -19.61 -19.72
N GLY A 111 11.53 -20.47 -18.72
CA GLY A 111 12.28 -20.47 -17.46
C GLY A 111 11.64 -19.63 -16.35
N GLY A 112 10.44 -19.10 -16.53
CA GLY A 112 9.70 -18.35 -15.50
C GLY A 112 8.49 -19.10 -14.92
N GLU A 113 8.22 -20.33 -15.36
CA GLU A 113 6.97 -21.05 -15.10
C GLU A 113 6.74 -21.29 -13.61
N TYR A 114 7.81 -21.61 -12.88
CA TYR A 114 7.78 -21.85 -11.44
C TYR A 114 7.53 -20.57 -10.63
N HIS A 115 7.68 -19.39 -11.22
CA HIS A 115 7.37 -18.11 -10.59
C HIS A 115 5.91 -17.67 -10.80
N GLY A 116 5.15 -18.33 -11.68
CA GLY A 116 3.77 -17.93 -11.98
C GLY A 116 3.59 -16.52 -12.54
N LYS A 117 2.34 -16.16 -12.82
CA LYS A 117 1.95 -14.92 -13.52
C LYS A 117 1.73 -13.70 -12.61
N GLY A 118 1.73 -13.88 -11.30
CA GLY A 118 1.40 -12.79 -10.37
C GLY A 118 2.47 -11.69 -10.33
N PRO A 119 2.08 -10.42 -10.11
CA PRO A 119 3.00 -9.29 -10.07
C PRO A 119 4.14 -9.50 -9.06
N LYS A 120 5.33 -8.98 -9.40
CA LYS A 120 6.56 -9.21 -8.63
C LYS A 120 6.92 -8.07 -7.68
N SER A 121 6.42 -6.87 -7.93
CA SER A 121 6.69 -5.68 -7.11
C SER A 121 5.71 -5.56 -5.95
N SER A 122 6.16 -4.94 -4.86
CA SER A 122 5.26 -4.42 -3.82
C SER A 122 4.64 -3.09 -4.28
N PRO A 123 3.40 -2.75 -3.88
CA PRO A 123 2.85 -1.43 -4.12
C PRO A 123 3.61 -0.36 -3.33
N VAL A 124 3.54 0.89 -3.80
CA VAL A 124 4.14 2.06 -3.13
C VAL A 124 3.08 3.14 -2.93
N LEU A 125 3.04 3.73 -1.75
CA LEU A 125 2.19 4.87 -1.43
C LEU A 125 3.03 6.14 -1.44
N ALA A 126 2.65 7.13 -2.24
CA ALA A 126 3.28 8.45 -2.29
C ALA A 126 2.23 9.52 -2.59
N ASP A 127 2.26 10.62 -1.84
CA ASP A 127 1.34 11.76 -2.00
C ASP A 127 -0.15 11.35 -2.05
N GLY A 128 -0.54 10.41 -1.19
CA GLY A 128 -1.90 9.89 -1.11
C GLY A 128 -2.33 9.00 -2.28
N ARG A 129 -1.40 8.57 -3.14
CA ARG A 129 -1.66 7.73 -4.32
C ARG A 129 -0.91 6.41 -4.23
N LEU A 130 -1.60 5.34 -4.60
CA LEU A 130 -1.01 4.01 -4.68
C LEU A 130 -0.47 3.77 -6.09
N PHE A 131 0.79 3.37 -6.17
CA PHE A 131 1.47 3.00 -7.41
C PHE A 131 1.75 1.51 -7.41
N THR A 132 1.46 0.86 -8.54
CA THR A 132 1.80 -0.54 -8.78
C THR A 132 2.59 -0.67 -10.08
N MET A 133 3.39 -1.73 -10.15
CA MET A 133 4.06 -2.13 -11.38
C MET A 133 3.49 -3.48 -11.81
N SER A 134 3.00 -3.55 -13.04
CA SER A 134 2.50 -4.79 -13.62
C SER A 134 3.63 -5.78 -13.86
N ILE A 135 3.33 -7.08 -13.86
CA ILE A 135 4.30 -8.09 -14.31
C ILE A 135 4.77 -7.84 -15.75
N SER A 136 3.94 -7.18 -16.56
CA SER A 136 4.23 -6.80 -17.94
C SER A 136 5.19 -5.60 -18.07
N GLY A 137 5.55 -4.93 -16.96
CA GLY A 137 6.45 -3.78 -16.94
C GLY A 137 5.79 -2.42 -17.14
N TYR A 138 4.46 -2.36 -17.30
CA TYR A 138 3.72 -1.10 -17.31
C TYR A 138 3.31 -0.70 -15.89
N SER A 139 3.46 0.58 -15.55
CA SER A 139 2.87 1.15 -14.32
C SER A 139 1.57 1.84 -14.69
N LEU A 140 0.50 1.55 -13.94
CA LEU A 140 -0.76 2.27 -14.07
C LEU A 140 -0.90 3.24 -12.88
N PRO A 141 -1.20 4.53 -13.11
CA PRO A 141 -1.62 5.42 -12.04
C PRO A 141 -2.98 4.94 -11.51
N GLY A 142 -3.06 4.69 -10.20
CA GLY A 142 -4.27 4.26 -9.50
C GLY A 142 -5.19 5.40 -9.08
#